data_AF-A0A4Q2J201-F1
#
_entry.id   AF-A0A4Q2J201-F1
#
_cell.length_a   1.000
_cell.length_b   1.000
_cell.length_c   1.000
_cell.angle_alpha   90.00
_cell.angle_beta   90.00
_cell.angle_gamma   90.00
#
_symmetry.space_group_name_H-M   'P 1'
#
loop_
_entity.id
_entity.type
_entity.pdbx_description
1 polymer ?
#
loop_
_entity_poly.entity_id
_entity_poly.type
_entity_poly.pdbx_seq_one_letter_code
_entity_poly.pdbx_strand_id
1 'polypeptide(L)'
;MALQTRNVFIDTQAFVKAGLDFQSKTIQAFTEACELGEFNHIATTITIQEIQDKITDAISEGLSRVLDFRRKAKLLEGSNDPIIAGLFATYDPAQVQTRALEVFQSFIDDCKTTALDLKKVDADEVFRRYFRHEAPFQEGKKKDEFPDAFSLLAVEAHLGEKEECYIVSEDGDLRAFCEVNKRFLLIENLGKLLDIYNSHDDERSESIKSYLVDHEDGIKEEIEKQINEADFYNASTWEDADVVLHKVLAVQEYDPDIIRIDDESCLVAFEVAVLYEVQVEGPDFINGIYDRESGRLITFDRTVREEEQAFEVKVEVELDFELQDGKFKIVDMEVVVLGLNSGVEVAVEEEEFIDPRM
;
A
#
# COMPACT_ATOMS: atom_id res chain seq x y z
N MET A 1 14.45 5.09 18.02
CA MET A 1 15.04 3.95 18.77
C MET A 1 16.27 3.49 18.01
N ALA A 2 17.31 2.98 18.67
CA ALA A 2 18.47 2.43 17.96
C ALA A 2 18.13 1.10 17.27
N LEU A 3 18.74 0.88 16.11
CA LEU A 3 18.69 -0.35 15.32
C LEU A 3 19.19 -1.54 16.17
N GLN A 4 18.37 -2.59 16.27
CA GLN A 4 18.68 -3.78 17.08
C GLN A 4 19.36 -4.89 16.26
N THR A 5 18.97 -5.04 15.00
CA THR A 5 19.53 -6.01 14.06
C THR A 5 19.59 -5.45 12.65
N ARG A 6 20.38 -6.08 11.78
CA ARG A 6 20.45 -5.78 10.35
C ARG A 6 19.67 -6.79 9.50
N ASN A 7 19.24 -7.91 10.08
CA ASN A 7 18.50 -8.92 9.34
C ASN A 7 17.05 -8.48 9.19
N VAL A 8 16.54 -8.52 7.96
CA VAL A 8 15.19 -8.05 7.63
C VAL A 8 14.50 -9.11 6.78
N PHE A 9 13.33 -9.55 7.22
CA PHE A 9 12.41 -10.36 6.44
C PHE A 9 11.16 -9.53 6.16
N ILE A 10 10.83 -9.36 4.89
CA ILE A 10 9.64 -8.62 4.46
C ILE A 10 8.59 -9.64 4.01
N ASP A 11 7.43 -9.55 4.64
CA ASP A 11 6.29 -10.40 4.32
C ASP A 11 5.69 -10.06 2.95
N THR A 12 5.08 -11.06 2.30
CA THR A 12 4.38 -10.89 1.02
C THR A 12 3.31 -9.80 1.13
N GLN A 13 2.59 -9.74 2.25
CA GLN A 13 1.54 -8.75 2.50
C GLN A 13 2.07 -7.31 2.47
N ALA A 14 3.29 -7.06 2.95
CA ALA A 14 3.88 -5.73 2.97
C ALA A 14 4.13 -5.21 1.53
N PHE A 15 4.59 -6.07 0.61
CA PHE A 15 4.74 -5.70 -0.80
C PHE A 15 3.39 -5.46 -1.49
N VAL A 16 2.37 -6.27 -1.17
CA VAL A 16 1.01 -6.09 -1.72
C VAL A 16 0.41 -4.77 -1.23
N LYS A 17 0.54 -4.43 0.06
CA LYS A 17 0.08 -3.14 0.61
C LYS A 17 0.87 -1.95 0.02
N ALA A 18 2.13 -2.16 -0.35
CA ALA A 18 2.92 -1.19 -1.11
C ALA A 18 2.54 -1.11 -2.61
N GLY A 19 1.48 -1.79 -3.05
CA GLY A 19 1.01 -1.77 -4.44
C GLY A 19 1.90 -2.55 -5.41
N LEU A 20 2.80 -3.39 -4.91
CA LEU A 20 3.85 -4.07 -5.68
C LEU A 20 4.73 -3.09 -6.47
N ASP A 21 4.83 -1.84 -6.00
CA ASP A 21 5.64 -0.82 -6.63
C ASP A 21 7.09 -0.88 -6.12
N PHE A 22 7.85 -1.79 -6.74
CA PHE A 22 9.29 -1.94 -6.51
C PHE A 22 10.12 -0.73 -6.94
N GLN A 23 9.51 0.28 -7.57
CA GLN A 23 10.15 1.55 -7.92
C GLN A 23 9.76 2.69 -6.97
N SER A 24 8.91 2.44 -5.97
CA SER A 24 8.57 3.42 -4.95
C SER A 24 9.81 3.92 -4.21
N LYS A 25 9.79 5.19 -3.77
CA LYS A 25 10.94 5.79 -3.07
C LYS A 25 11.31 5.02 -1.79
N THR A 26 10.31 4.47 -1.09
CA THR A 26 10.52 3.62 0.11
C THR A 26 11.26 2.32 -0.20
N ILE A 27 10.90 1.61 -1.27
CA ILE A 27 11.62 0.38 -1.65
C ILE A 27 13.02 0.70 -2.17
N GLN A 28 13.19 1.81 -2.90
CA GLN A 28 14.51 2.28 -3.34
C GLN A 28 15.42 2.61 -2.15
N ALA A 29 14.94 3.35 -1.16
CA ALA A 29 15.71 3.67 0.05
C ALA A 29 16.13 2.40 0.83
N PHE A 30 15.26 1.40 0.93
CA PHE A 30 15.62 0.11 1.52
C PHE A 30 16.66 -0.65 0.69
N THR A 31 16.53 -0.62 -0.64
CA THR A 31 17.48 -1.25 -1.57
C THR A 31 18.86 -0.61 -1.43
N GLU A 32 18.94 0.72 -1.43
CA GLU A 32 20.18 1.48 -1.20
C GLU A 32 20.83 1.09 0.15
N ALA A 33 20.03 0.98 1.22
CA ALA A 33 20.52 0.56 2.52
C ALA A 33 21.05 -0.90 2.52
N CYS A 34 20.46 -1.80 1.72
CA CYS A 34 20.99 -3.15 1.52
C CYS A 34 22.30 -3.15 0.71
N GLU A 35 22.39 -2.32 -0.34
CA GLU A 35 23.59 -2.19 -1.17
C GLU A 35 24.81 -1.71 -0.36
N LEU A 36 24.57 -0.78 0.57
CA LEU A 36 25.55 -0.26 1.54
C LEU A 36 25.93 -1.28 2.62
N GLY A 37 25.21 -2.40 2.73
CA GLY A 37 25.43 -3.45 3.73
C GLY A 37 24.91 -3.09 5.13
N GLU A 38 23.98 -2.13 5.21
CA GLU A 38 23.32 -1.74 6.45
C GLU A 38 22.15 -2.67 6.80
N PHE A 39 21.51 -3.25 5.78
CA PHE A 39 20.54 -4.33 5.93
C PHE A 39 20.94 -5.62 5.19
N ASN A 40 20.56 -6.74 5.78
CA ASN A 40 20.62 -8.08 5.18
C ASN A 40 19.19 -8.53 4.90
N HIS A 41 18.74 -8.37 3.66
CA HIS A 41 17.42 -8.85 3.26
C HIS A 41 17.41 -10.38 3.20
N ILE A 42 16.47 -11.00 3.91
CA ILE A 42 16.24 -12.44 3.97
C ILE A 42 14.85 -12.70 3.37
N ALA A 43 14.78 -13.63 2.44
CA ALA A 43 13.52 -14.10 1.87
C ALA A 43 13.53 -15.63 1.82
N THR A 44 12.37 -16.24 1.59
CA THR A 44 12.26 -17.68 1.42
C THR A 44 11.84 -18.00 0.00
N THR A 45 12.12 -19.22 -0.48
CA THR A 45 11.63 -19.64 -1.80
C THR A 45 10.10 -19.59 -1.89
N ILE A 46 9.40 -19.70 -0.76
CA ILE A 46 7.94 -19.54 -0.67
C ILE A 46 7.55 -18.09 -0.92
N THR A 47 8.04 -17.16 -0.10
CA THR A 47 7.66 -15.74 -0.21
C THR A 47 8.06 -15.13 -1.56
N ILE A 48 9.22 -15.52 -2.11
CA ILE A 48 9.62 -15.11 -3.46
C ILE A 48 8.59 -15.58 -4.51
N GLN A 49 8.16 -16.84 -4.44
CA GLN A 49 7.17 -17.37 -5.39
C GLN A 49 5.81 -16.70 -5.23
N GLU A 50 5.36 -16.46 -3.99
CA GLU A 50 4.10 -15.77 -3.73
C GLU A 50 4.10 -14.35 -4.29
N ILE A 51 5.19 -13.60 -4.11
CA ILE A 51 5.33 -12.25 -4.68
C ILE A 51 5.28 -12.31 -6.22
N GLN A 52 5.96 -13.27 -6.85
CA GLN A 52 5.91 -13.47 -8.31
C GLN A 52 4.49 -13.78 -8.81
N ASP A 53 3.74 -14.59 -8.08
CA ASP A 53 2.35 -14.91 -8.38
C ASP A 53 1.47 -13.67 -8.23
N LYS A 54 1.64 -12.88 -7.15
CA LYS A 54 0.92 -11.61 -6.95
C LYS A 54 1.19 -10.58 -8.04
N ILE A 55 2.45 -10.44 -8.48
CA ILE A 55 2.81 -9.59 -9.63
C ILE A 55 2.09 -10.06 -10.89
N THR A 56 2.10 -11.37 -11.14
CA THR A 56 1.44 -11.96 -12.32
C THR A 56 -0.06 -11.71 -12.32
N ASP A 57 -0.71 -11.89 -11.17
CA ASP A 57 -2.13 -11.66 -10.98
C ASP A 57 -2.49 -10.18 -11.20
N ALA A 58 -1.75 -9.26 -10.55
CA ALA A 58 -1.97 -7.82 -10.66
C ALA A 58 -1.80 -7.32 -12.11
N ILE A 59 -0.77 -7.79 -12.81
CA ILE A 59 -0.56 -7.45 -14.22
C ILE A 59 -1.70 -8.02 -15.08
N SER A 60 -2.08 -9.28 -14.88
CA SER A 60 -3.15 -9.91 -15.65
C SER A 60 -4.48 -9.18 -15.48
N GLU A 61 -4.82 -8.78 -14.26
CA GLU A 61 -5.99 -7.97 -13.96
C GLU A 61 -5.92 -6.60 -14.63
N GLY A 62 -4.79 -5.88 -14.48
CA GLY A 62 -4.60 -4.58 -15.10
C GLY A 62 -4.71 -4.63 -16.63
N LEU A 63 -4.10 -5.64 -17.27
CA LEU A 63 -4.21 -5.85 -18.72
C LEU A 63 -5.64 -6.18 -19.16
N SER A 64 -6.41 -6.93 -18.37
CA SER A 64 -7.83 -7.17 -18.65
C SER A 64 -8.61 -5.85 -18.62
N ARG A 65 -8.37 -4.99 -17.62
CA ARG A 65 -9.01 -3.66 -17.53
C ARG A 65 -8.65 -2.75 -18.72
N VAL A 66 -7.40 -2.79 -19.19
CA VAL A 66 -6.97 -2.06 -20.40
C VAL A 66 -7.71 -2.56 -21.65
N LEU A 67 -7.87 -3.88 -21.81
CA LEU A 67 -8.64 -4.44 -22.92
C LEU A 67 -10.10 -4.01 -22.87
N ASP A 68 -10.69 -3.99 -21.67
CA ASP A 68 -12.08 -3.57 -21.46
C ASP A 68 -12.29 -2.10 -21.80
N PHE A 69 -11.37 -1.23 -21.35
CA PHE A 69 -11.32 0.18 -21.73
C PHE A 69 -11.27 0.34 -23.25
N ARG A 70 -10.35 -0.36 -23.93
CA ARG A 70 -10.21 -0.29 -25.39
C ARG A 70 -11.48 -0.72 -26.13
N ARG A 71 -12.22 -1.72 -25.62
CA ARG A 71 -13.50 -2.15 -26.19
C ARG A 71 -14.57 -1.07 -26.08
N LYS A 72 -14.65 -0.38 -24.94
CA LYS A 72 -15.65 0.65 -24.66
C LYS A 72 -15.32 2.01 -25.30
N ALA A 73 -14.04 2.36 -25.38
CA ALA A 73 -13.56 3.67 -25.83
C ALA A 73 -13.11 3.70 -27.31
N LYS A 74 -13.58 2.77 -28.16
CA LYS A 74 -13.13 2.61 -29.55
C LYS A 74 -13.21 3.88 -30.41
N LEU A 75 -14.12 4.80 -30.09
CA LEU A 75 -14.22 6.10 -30.77
C LEU A 75 -12.95 6.96 -30.61
N LEU A 76 -12.17 6.76 -29.55
CA LEU A 76 -10.93 7.47 -29.26
C LEU A 76 -9.71 6.89 -29.99
N GLU A 77 -9.81 5.69 -30.57
CA GLU A 77 -8.71 5.02 -31.30
C GLU A 77 -8.22 5.86 -32.50
N GLY A 78 -9.11 6.62 -33.13
CA GLY A 78 -8.80 7.53 -34.23
C GLY A 78 -8.29 8.92 -33.81
N SER A 79 -8.00 9.13 -32.52
CA SER A 79 -7.51 10.42 -32.04
C SER A 79 -6.12 10.74 -32.62
N ASN A 80 -5.92 12.00 -33.03
CA ASN A 80 -4.62 12.51 -33.43
C ASN A 80 -3.76 12.95 -32.24
N ASP A 81 -4.31 12.92 -31.03
CA ASP A 81 -3.56 13.19 -29.80
C ASP A 81 -2.63 12.00 -29.50
N PRO A 82 -1.30 12.21 -29.42
CA PRO A 82 -0.34 11.13 -29.17
C PRO A 82 -0.57 10.37 -27.86
N ILE A 83 -1.06 11.05 -26.82
CA ILE A 83 -1.33 10.43 -25.51
C ILE A 83 -2.50 9.47 -25.65
N ILE A 84 -3.59 9.95 -26.27
CA ILE A 84 -4.80 9.14 -26.49
C ILE A 84 -4.50 7.98 -27.46
N ALA A 85 -3.78 8.23 -28.55
CA ALA A 85 -3.36 7.18 -29.49
C ALA A 85 -2.49 6.11 -28.80
N GLY A 86 -1.65 6.51 -27.85
CA GLY A 86 -0.83 5.62 -27.03
C GLY A 86 -1.64 4.61 -26.22
N LEU A 87 -2.83 4.99 -25.72
CA LEU A 87 -3.71 4.10 -24.96
C LEU A 87 -4.20 2.89 -25.77
N PHE A 88 -4.17 2.97 -27.11
CA PHE A 88 -4.58 1.90 -28.04
C PHE A 88 -3.40 1.16 -28.67
N ALA A 89 -2.15 1.54 -28.36
CA ALA A 89 -0.96 0.88 -28.90
C ALA A 89 -0.92 -0.61 -28.56
N THR A 90 -0.53 -1.44 -29.53
CA THR A 90 -0.37 -2.89 -29.29
C THR A 90 0.82 -3.15 -28.37
N TYR A 91 0.62 -4.04 -27.39
CA TYR A 91 1.68 -4.56 -26.53
C TYR A 91 1.58 -6.09 -26.49
N ASP A 92 2.66 -6.73 -26.08
CA ASP A 92 2.69 -8.17 -25.81
C ASP A 92 2.50 -8.40 -24.30
N PRO A 93 1.34 -8.97 -23.87
CA PRO A 93 1.09 -9.24 -22.45
C PRO A 93 2.21 -10.01 -21.76
N ALA A 94 2.82 -10.97 -22.46
CA ALA A 94 3.90 -11.78 -21.91
C ALA A 94 5.15 -10.91 -21.64
N GLN A 95 5.46 -9.95 -22.53
CA GLN A 95 6.58 -9.04 -22.31
C GLN A 95 6.33 -8.06 -21.16
N VAL A 96 5.09 -7.58 -20.99
CA VAL A 96 4.74 -6.71 -19.85
C VAL A 96 4.93 -7.46 -18.54
N GLN A 97 4.43 -8.69 -18.46
CA GLN A 97 4.60 -9.54 -17.28
C GLN A 97 6.08 -9.86 -17.02
N THR A 98 6.84 -10.23 -18.04
CA THR A 98 8.30 -10.49 -17.89
C THR A 98 9.02 -9.28 -17.35
N ARG A 99 8.75 -8.07 -17.84
CA ARG A 99 9.37 -6.84 -17.33
C ARG A 99 9.03 -6.56 -15.88
N ALA A 100 7.78 -6.78 -15.47
CA ALA A 100 7.38 -6.61 -14.07
C ALA A 100 8.13 -7.58 -13.14
N LEU A 101 8.30 -8.83 -13.58
CA LEU A 101 9.08 -9.83 -12.85
C LEU A 101 10.59 -9.51 -12.86
N GLU A 102 11.12 -8.92 -13.94
CA GLU A 102 12.50 -8.44 -14.01
C GLU A 102 12.77 -7.32 -13.01
N VAL A 103 11.84 -6.38 -12.83
CA VAL A 103 11.97 -5.32 -11.81
C VAL A 103 12.04 -5.92 -10.41
N PHE A 104 11.18 -6.90 -10.09
CA PHE A 104 11.25 -7.62 -8.81
C PHE A 104 12.57 -8.40 -8.67
N GLN A 105 13.04 -9.04 -9.73
CA GLN A 105 14.32 -9.75 -9.69
C GLN A 105 15.50 -8.80 -9.47
N SER A 106 15.48 -7.61 -10.08
CA SER A 106 16.48 -6.56 -9.82
C SER A 106 16.48 -6.17 -8.34
N PHE A 107 15.31 -5.93 -7.73
CA PHE A 107 15.21 -5.68 -6.29
C PHE A 107 15.88 -6.78 -5.46
N ILE A 108 15.61 -8.06 -5.78
CA ILE A 108 16.20 -9.21 -5.07
C ILE A 108 17.73 -9.24 -5.21
N ASP A 109 18.23 -8.97 -6.41
CA ASP A 109 19.65 -9.00 -6.75
C ASP A 109 20.41 -7.81 -6.14
N ASP A 110 19.85 -6.60 -6.23
CA ASP A 110 20.42 -5.35 -5.71
C ASP A 110 20.48 -5.40 -4.17
N CYS A 111 19.43 -5.91 -3.52
CA CYS A 111 19.44 -6.18 -2.08
C CYS A 111 20.38 -7.32 -1.66
N LYS A 112 20.98 -8.06 -2.61
CA LYS A 112 21.77 -9.29 -2.37
C LYS A 112 21.03 -10.27 -1.45
N THR A 113 19.75 -10.45 -1.72
CA THR A 113 18.82 -11.15 -0.83
C THR A 113 19.30 -12.57 -0.53
N THR A 114 19.29 -12.94 0.75
CA THR A 114 19.53 -14.32 1.18
C THR A 114 18.26 -15.13 1.00
N ALA A 115 18.15 -15.84 -0.14
CA ALA A 115 17.02 -16.72 -0.43
C ALA A 115 17.17 -18.08 0.27
N LEU A 116 16.32 -18.32 1.28
CA LEU A 116 16.31 -19.54 2.09
C LEU A 116 15.43 -20.62 1.45
N ASP A 117 16.00 -21.83 1.33
CA ASP A 117 15.23 -23.03 1.04
C ASP A 117 14.70 -23.68 2.32
N LEU A 118 13.78 -24.64 2.16
CA LEU A 118 13.12 -25.30 3.29
C LEU A 118 13.92 -26.48 3.88
N LYS A 119 15.17 -26.73 3.43
CA LYS A 119 15.89 -27.96 3.80
C LYS A 119 16.22 -28.02 5.30
N LYS A 120 16.31 -26.87 5.97
CA LYS A 120 16.57 -26.77 7.41
C LYS A 120 15.30 -26.71 8.25
N VAL A 121 14.12 -26.67 7.63
CA VAL A 121 12.84 -26.59 8.35
C VAL A 121 12.43 -27.99 8.82
N ASP A 122 12.08 -28.09 10.10
CA ASP A 122 11.49 -29.30 10.66
C ASP A 122 9.99 -29.34 10.32
N ALA A 123 9.61 -30.24 9.40
CA ALA A 123 8.20 -30.39 9.03
C ALA A 123 7.35 -30.94 10.19
N ASP A 124 7.91 -31.77 11.06
CA ASP A 124 7.18 -32.30 12.22
C ASP A 124 6.88 -31.18 13.23
N GLU A 125 7.76 -30.19 13.36
CA GLU A 125 7.53 -28.96 14.11
C GLU A 125 6.33 -28.18 13.55
N VAL A 126 6.30 -27.93 12.24
CA VAL A 126 5.20 -27.21 11.55
C VAL A 126 3.87 -27.90 11.85
N PHE A 127 3.79 -29.22 11.61
CA PHE A 127 2.57 -29.97 11.85
C PHE A 127 2.17 -29.99 13.33
N ARG A 128 3.15 -30.06 14.24
CA ARG A 128 2.86 -30.02 15.67
C ARG A 128 2.22 -28.69 16.07
N ARG A 129 2.74 -27.56 15.58
CA ARG A 129 2.17 -26.24 15.83
C ARG A 129 0.75 -26.12 15.26
N TYR A 130 0.56 -26.59 14.02
CA TYR A 130 -0.75 -26.64 13.37
C TYR A 130 -1.79 -27.42 14.19
N PHE A 131 -1.47 -28.65 14.62
CA PHE A 131 -2.42 -29.48 15.38
C PHE A 131 -2.69 -28.97 16.81
N ARG A 132 -1.81 -28.11 17.33
CA ARG A 132 -1.96 -27.50 18.65
C ARG A 132 -2.51 -26.08 18.61
N HIS A 133 -2.77 -25.53 17.42
CA HIS A 133 -3.16 -24.12 17.24
C HIS A 133 -2.14 -23.16 17.90
N GLU A 134 -0.85 -23.46 17.72
CA GLU A 134 0.26 -22.62 18.17
C GLU A 134 0.70 -21.71 17.01
N ALA A 135 1.08 -20.47 17.33
CA ALA A 135 1.51 -19.47 16.35
C ALA A 135 2.62 -20.02 15.41
N PRO A 136 2.51 -19.78 14.08
CA PRO A 136 1.64 -18.78 13.44
C PRO A 136 0.23 -19.30 13.13
N PHE A 137 -0.14 -20.51 13.59
CA PHE A 137 -1.49 -21.02 13.38
C PHE A 137 -2.47 -20.49 14.42
N GLN A 138 -3.66 -20.05 14.00
CA GLN A 138 -4.73 -19.62 14.90
C GLN A 138 -5.80 -20.70 15.14
N GLU A 139 -6.77 -20.43 16.03
CA GLU A 139 -7.97 -21.26 16.18
C GLU A 139 -8.78 -21.28 14.88
N GLY A 140 -8.78 -22.41 14.18
CA GLY A 140 -9.47 -22.55 12.90
C GLY A 140 -8.91 -23.67 12.04
N LYS A 141 -9.43 -23.77 10.81
CA LYS A 141 -8.95 -24.69 9.76
C LYS A 141 -8.32 -23.91 8.60
N LYS A 142 -7.49 -22.92 8.90
CA LYS A 142 -6.86 -22.10 7.87
C LYS A 142 -5.61 -22.83 7.36
N LYS A 143 -5.78 -23.58 6.27
CA LYS A 143 -4.67 -24.23 5.55
C LYS A 143 -3.76 -23.21 4.85
N ASP A 144 -4.22 -21.98 4.76
CA ASP A 144 -3.54 -20.89 4.07
C ASP A 144 -2.38 -20.33 4.90
N GLU A 145 -2.25 -20.71 6.18
CA GLU A 145 -1.17 -20.29 7.10
C GLU A 145 0.10 -21.17 7.00
N PHE A 146 0.06 -22.28 6.24
CA PHE A 146 1.22 -23.17 6.09
C PHE A 146 2.42 -22.49 5.41
N PRO A 147 2.26 -21.75 4.30
CA PRO A 147 3.35 -21.01 3.68
C PRO A 147 4.09 -20.13 4.69
N ASP A 148 3.36 -19.30 5.46
CA ASP A 148 3.92 -18.41 6.48
C ASP A 148 4.65 -19.19 7.58
N ALA A 149 4.07 -20.30 8.04
CA ALA A 149 4.72 -21.16 9.02
C ALA A 149 6.06 -21.73 8.53
N PHE A 150 6.12 -22.21 7.29
CA PHE A 150 7.36 -22.69 6.70
C PHE A 150 8.36 -21.55 6.51
N SER A 151 7.91 -20.36 6.10
CA SER A 151 8.76 -19.20 5.88
C SER A 151 9.40 -18.69 7.18
N LEU A 152 8.60 -18.49 8.23
CA LEU A 152 9.10 -18.04 9.53
C LEU A 152 10.04 -19.05 10.18
N LEU A 153 9.74 -20.35 10.08
CA LEU A 153 10.65 -21.39 10.61
C LEU A 153 11.93 -21.51 9.79
N ALA A 154 11.90 -21.25 8.48
CA ALA A 154 13.11 -21.20 7.65
C ALA A 154 14.01 -20.03 8.07
N VAL A 155 13.43 -18.84 8.28
CA VAL A 155 14.14 -17.68 8.83
C VAL A 155 14.70 -18.01 10.21
N GLU A 156 13.89 -18.61 11.09
CA GLU A 156 14.30 -18.97 12.45
C GLU A 156 15.48 -19.95 12.47
N ALA A 157 15.46 -20.95 11.58
CA ALA A 157 16.52 -21.96 11.45
C ALA A 157 17.79 -21.42 10.76
N HIS A 158 17.69 -20.31 10.04
CA HIS A 158 18.84 -19.64 9.42
C HIS A 158 19.61 -18.79 10.44
N LEU A 159 18.89 -18.10 11.33
CA LEU A 159 19.49 -17.24 12.34
C LEU A 159 20.25 -18.04 13.41
N GLY A 160 21.38 -17.51 13.84
CA GLY A 160 22.09 -17.98 15.03
C GLY A 160 21.24 -17.89 16.31
N GLU A 161 21.65 -18.61 17.36
CA GLU A 161 20.89 -18.67 18.64
C GLU A 161 20.59 -17.30 19.27
N LYS A 162 21.40 -16.28 18.97
CA LYS A 162 21.26 -14.91 19.49
C LYS A 162 21.00 -13.86 18.42
N GLU A 163 20.87 -14.29 17.16
CA GLU A 163 20.58 -13.35 16.08
C GLU A 163 19.10 -13.04 16.06
N GLU A 164 18.80 -11.75 15.88
CA GLU A 164 17.44 -11.22 15.79
C GLU A 164 17.16 -10.84 14.33
N CYS A 165 15.87 -10.73 13.97
CA CYS A 165 15.42 -10.34 12.65
C CYS A 165 14.22 -9.42 12.75
N TYR A 166 14.21 -8.33 11.98
CA TYR A 166 13.03 -7.53 11.77
C TYR A 166 12.07 -8.27 10.84
N ILE A 167 10.82 -8.43 11.28
CA ILE A 167 9.73 -9.00 10.49
C ILE A 167 8.82 -7.84 10.10
N VAL A 168 8.84 -7.46 8.82
CA VAL A 168 8.00 -6.38 8.30
C VAL A 168 6.67 -6.95 7.85
N SER A 169 5.63 -6.77 8.67
CA SER A 169 4.26 -7.27 8.41
C SER A 169 3.24 -6.59 9.32
N GLU A 170 2.02 -6.41 8.81
CA GLU A 170 0.84 -6.04 9.62
C GLU A 170 -0.07 -7.24 9.90
N ASP A 171 0.30 -8.44 9.43
CA ASP A 171 -0.51 -9.63 9.59
C ASP A 171 -0.60 -10.08 11.07
N GLY A 172 -1.82 -10.36 11.50
CA GLY A 172 -2.12 -10.73 12.89
C GLY A 172 -1.51 -12.07 13.30
N ASP A 173 -1.38 -13.01 12.37
CA ASP A 173 -0.82 -14.35 12.59
C ASP A 173 0.70 -14.26 12.78
N LEU A 174 1.37 -13.45 11.95
CA LEU A 174 2.80 -13.13 12.09
C LEU A 174 3.08 -12.35 13.39
N ARG A 175 2.20 -11.42 13.76
CA ARG A 175 2.29 -10.69 15.03
C ARG A 175 2.25 -11.65 16.22
N ALA A 176 1.30 -12.57 16.25
CA ALA A 176 1.21 -13.59 17.31
C ALA A 176 2.47 -14.47 17.38
N PHE A 177 3.09 -14.79 16.24
CA PHE A 177 4.35 -15.53 16.22
C PHE A 177 5.51 -14.73 16.84
N CYS A 178 5.65 -13.46 16.47
CA CYS A 178 6.71 -12.58 16.98
C CYS A 178 6.55 -12.29 18.50
N GLU A 179 5.32 -12.29 19.01
CA GLU A 179 5.08 -12.17 20.46
C GLU A 179 5.66 -13.34 21.25
N VAL A 180 5.59 -14.56 20.70
CA VAL A 180 6.17 -15.77 21.31
C VAL A 180 7.67 -15.84 21.07
N ASN A 181 8.14 -15.48 19.87
CA ASN A 181 9.54 -15.50 19.50
C ASN A 181 10.21 -14.13 19.63
N LYS A 182 10.81 -13.87 20.79
CA LYS A 182 11.47 -12.58 21.08
C LYS A 182 12.65 -12.22 20.17
N ARG A 183 13.16 -13.17 19.37
CA ARG A 183 14.18 -12.87 18.36
C ARG A 183 13.61 -12.16 17.13
N PHE A 184 12.30 -12.24 16.92
CA PHE A 184 11.62 -11.64 15.78
C PHE A 184 11.00 -10.32 16.24
N LEU A 185 11.52 -9.24 15.69
CA LEU A 185 11.13 -7.88 16.00
C LEU A 185 10.11 -7.44 14.96
N LEU A 186 8.82 -7.48 15.30
CA LEU A 186 7.77 -7.07 14.38
C LEU A 186 7.84 -5.56 14.15
N ILE A 187 7.79 -5.16 12.88
CA ILE A 187 7.61 -3.78 12.42
C ILE A 187 6.45 -3.78 11.42
N GLU A 188 5.56 -2.79 11.52
CA GLU A 188 4.33 -2.75 10.72
C GLU A 188 4.65 -2.57 9.23
N ASN A 189 5.53 -1.64 8.87
CA ASN A 189 5.84 -1.36 7.48
C ASN A 189 7.32 -1.00 7.27
N LEU A 190 7.73 -0.94 6.00
CA LEU A 190 9.10 -0.65 5.62
C LEU A 190 9.54 0.78 5.99
N GLY A 191 8.61 1.74 6.00
CA GLY A 191 8.86 3.12 6.40
C GLY A 191 9.31 3.21 7.85
N LYS A 192 8.61 2.54 8.78
CA LYS A 192 9.01 2.48 10.20
C LYS A 192 10.39 1.86 10.41
N LEU A 193 10.75 0.86 9.62
CA LEU A 193 12.10 0.28 9.67
C LEU A 193 13.15 1.31 9.24
N LEU A 194 12.89 2.04 8.17
CA LEU A 194 13.78 3.09 7.68
C LEU A 194 13.83 4.28 8.66
N ASP A 195 12.72 4.64 9.31
CA ASP A 195 12.71 5.66 10.35
C ASP A 195 13.60 5.27 11.52
N ILE A 196 13.55 4.01 11.98
CA ILE A 196 14.46 3.49 13.02
C ILE A 196 15.92 3.58 12.58
N TYR A 197 16.21 3.25 11.32
CA TYR A 197 17.55 3.30 10.76
C TYR A 197 18.08 4.74 10.64
N ASN A 198 17.27 5.65 10.11
CA ASN A 198 17.64 7.05 9.87
C ASN A 198 17.61 7.90 11.15
N SER A 199 16.82 7.50 12.16
CA SER A 199 16.76 8.15 13.48
C SER A 199 18.01 7.87 14.34
N HIS A 200 19.08 7.31 13.78
CA HIS A 200 20.37 7.18 14.48
C HIS A 200 21.15 8.51 14.57
N ASP A 201 20.87 9.48 13.68
CA ASP A 201 21.37 10.85 13.76
C ASP A 201 20.31 11.71 14.49
N ASP A 202 20.30 11.61 15.82
CA ASP A 202 19.26 12.18 16.69
C ASP A 202 19.05 13.69 16.42
N GLU A 203 20.10 14.48 16.15
CA GLU A 203 19.97 15.92 15.98
C GLU A 203 19.25 16.32 14.68
N ARG A 204 19.55 15.63 13.57
CA ARG A 204 18.90 15.88 12.27
C ARG A 204 17.45 15.40 12.28
N SER A 205 17.25 14.16 12.72
CA SER A 205 15.92 13.54 12.76
C SER A 205 14.96 14.27 13.70
N GLU A 206 15.41 14.70 14.89
CA GLU A 206 14.60 15.52 15.80
C GLU A 206 14.23 16.88 15.18
N SER A 207 15.17 17.53 14.49
CA SER A 207 14.91 18.82 13.83
C SER A 207 13.86 18.70 12.73
N ILE A 208 13.94 17.64 11.91
CA ILE A 208 12.96 17.35 10.85
C ILE A 208 11.59 17.04 11.45
N LYS A 209 11.52 16.15 12.45
CA LYS A 209 10.25 15.82 13.12
C LYS A 209 9.62 17.05 13.77
N SER A 210 10.41 17.92 14.41
CA SER A 210 9.91 19.18 14.98
C SER A 210 9.37 20.11 13.89
N TYR A 211 10.07 20.23 12.76
CA TYR A 211 9.61 21.08 11.65
C TYR A 211 8.26 20.62 11.08
N LEU A 212 8.07 19.31 10.91
CA LEU A 212 6.82 18.73 10.43
C LEU A 212 5.65 19.00 11.38
N VAL A 213 5.90 18.93 12.70
CA VAL A 213 4.90 19.28 13.72
C VAL A 213 4.58 20.78 13.67
N ASP A 214 5.59 21.64 13.51
CA ASP A 214 5.38 23.09 13.42
C ASP A 214 4.63 23.53 12.15
N HIS A 215 4.66 22.72 11.09
CA HIS A 215 4.01 22.99 9.79
C HIS A 215 2.88 22.01 9.47
N GLU A 216 2.36 21.29 10.47
CA GLU A 216 1.32 20.27 10.31
C GLU A 216 0.07 20.84 9.61
N ASP A 217 -0.37 22.05 10.00
CA ASP A 217 -1.52 22.71 9.40
C ASP A 217 -1.33 22.93 7.89
N GLY A 218 -0.14 23.36 7.46
CA GLY A 218 0.16 23.60 6.04
C GLY A 218 0.23 22.30 5.22
N ILE A 219 0.71 21.21 5.82
CA ILE A 219 0.70 19.89 5.19
C ILE A 219 -0.74 19.39 5.02
N LYS A 220 -1.58 19.52 6.05
CA LYS A 220 -3.00 19.15 5.99
C LYS A 220 -3.76 19.96 4.95
N GLU A 221 -3.50 21.27 4.84
CA GLU A 221 -4.09 22.13 3.81
C GLU A 221 -3.73 21.67 2.39
N GLU A 222 -2.47 21.29 2.13
CA GLU A 222 -2.07 20.81 0.80
C GLU A 222 -2.65 19.42 0.48
N ILE A 223 -2.74 18.53 1.48
CA ILE A 223 -3.44 17.24 1.34
C ILE A 223 -4.91 17.46 0.99
N GLU A 224 -5.60 18.34 1.74
CA GLU A 224 -7.00 18.68 1.50
C GLU A 224 -7.19 19.22 0.07
N LYS A 225 -6.32 20.11 -0.37
CA LYS A 225 -6.37 20.69 -1.72
C LYS A 225 -6.22 19.62 -2.80
N GLN A 226 -5.19 18.75 -2.71
CA GLN A 226 -4.97 17.70 -3.70
C GLN A 226 -6.14 16.72 -3.78
N ILE A 227 -6.73 16.35 -2.63
CA ILE A 227 -7.89 15.46 -2.60
C ILE A 227 -9.14 16.13 -3.17
N ASN A 228 -9.39 17.40 -2.86
CA ASN A 228 -10.52 18.14 -3.44
C ASN A 228 -10.37 18.36 -4.95
N GLU A 229 -9.13 18.42 -5.47
CA GLU A 229 -8.84 18.49 -6.92
C GLU A 229 -8.92 17.12 -7.63
N ALA A 230 -8.98 16.01 -6.88
CA ALA A 230 -9.10 14.67 -7.44
C ALA A 230 -10.52 14.34 -7.92
N ASP A 231 -10.61 13.43 -8.89
CA ASP A 231 -11.89 12.91 -9.38
C ASP A 231 -12.47 11.87 -8.42
N PHE A 232 -13.77 11.97 -8.12
CA PHE A 232 -14.51 10.98 -7.33
C PHE A 232 -15.53 10.27 -8.23
N TYR A 233 -15.71 8.96 -8.05
CA TYR A 233 -16.70 8.18 -8.80
C TYR A 233 -17.43 7.18 -7.92
N ASN A 234 -18.72 6.98 -8.19
CA ASN A 234 -19.54 6.01 -7.46
C ASN A 234 -19.43 4.63 -8.11
N ALA A 235 -18.92 3.65 -7.35
CA ALA A 235 -18.82 2.25 -7.73
C ALA A 235 -19.81 1.38 -6.93
N SER A 236 -21.03 1.89 -6.73
CA SER A 236 -22.12 1.19 -6.06
C SER A 236 -22.96 0.35 -7.03
N THR A 237 -23.98 -0.34 -6.51
CA THR A 237 -25.01 -0.99 -7.32
C THR A 237 -26.11 -0.04 -7.80
N TRP A 238 -26.09 1.22 -7.37
CA TRP A 238 -27.02 2.26 -7.78
C TRP A 238 -26.71 2.71 -9.22
N GLU A 239 -27.36 2.06 -10.19
CA GLU A 239 -27.16 2.29 -11.62
C GLU A 239 -27.42 3.76 -12.01
N ASP A 240 -26.53 4.33 -12.84
CA ASP A 240 -26.56 5.74 -13.30
C ASP A 240 -26.50 6.79 -12.17
N ALA A 241 -25.94 6.43 -11.01
CA ALA A 241 -25.64 7.34 -9.93
C ALA A 241 -24.20 7.86 -10.01
N ASP A 242 -24.04 9.18 -9.93
CA ASP A 242 -22.76 9.86 -10.07
C ASP A 242 -22.47 10.76 -8.86
N VAL A 243 -21.19 10.94 -8.54
CA VAL A 243 -20.76 11.91 -7.54
C VAL A 243 -20.95 13.31 -8.10
N VAL A 244 -21.72 14.16 -7.41
CA VAL A 244 -22.00 15.55 -7.81
C VAL A 244 -21.24 16.57 -6.99
N LEU A 245 -20.87 16.20 -5.76
CA LEU A 245 -20.07 17.03 -4.87
C LEU A 245 -19.27 16.13 -3.93
N HIS A 246 -18.03 16.51 -3.67
CA HIS A 246 -17.22 15.95 -2.61
C HIS A 246 -16.52 17.07 -1.86
N LYS A 247 -16.23 16.83 -0.59
CA LYS A 247 -15.52 17.78 0.25
C LYS A 247 -14.77 17.07 1.36
N VAL A 248 -13.50 17.39 1.54
CA VAL A 248 -12.75 16.97 2.73
C VAL A 248 -13.30 17.68 3.99
N LEU A 249 -13.61 16.89 5.01
CA LEU A 249 -14.08 17.38 6.32
C LEU A 249 -12.92 17.54 7.31
N ALA A 250 -12.02 16.56 7.34
CA ALA A 250 -10.86 16.58 8.22
C ALA A 250 -9.76 15.61 7.72
N VAL A 251 -8.52 16.06 7.82
CA VAL A 251 -7.33 15.19 7.76
C VAL A 251 -6.96 14.80 9.19
N GLN A 252 -6.96 13.50 9.49
CA GLN A 252 -6.68 12.99 10.85
C GLN A 252 -5.20 13.20 11.24
N GLU A 253 -4.87 12.88 12.48
CA GLU A 253 -3.48 12.84 12.94
C GLU A 253 -2.69 11.76 12.19
N TYR A 254 -1.40 12.01 11.96
CA TYR A 254 -0.50 11.11 11.26
C TYR A 254 0.86 11.01 11.97
N ASP A 255 1.57 9.92 11.72
CA ASP A 255 2.90 9.65 12.30
C ASP A 255 3.94 9.57 11.15
N PRO A 256 4.81 10.59 11.00
CA PRO A 256 5.76 10.66 9.90
C PRO A 256 6.96 9.71 10.08
N ASP A 257 7.18 8.86 9.08
CA ASP A 257 8.35 7.98 8.99
C ASP A 257 9.43 8.62 8.09
N ILE A 258 10.65 8.74 8.62
CA ILE A 258 11.79 9.23 7.85
C ILE A 258 12.34 8.10 6.96
N ILE A 259 12.07 8.20 5.66
CA ILE A 259 12.45 7.18 4.67
C ILE A 259 13.91 7.31 4.25
N ARG A 260 14.37 8.55 4.02
CA ARG A 260 15.75 8.85 3.62
C ARG A 260 16.16 10.23 4.14
N ILE A 261 17.37 10.35 4.68
CA ILE A 261 18.01 11.63 4.97
C ILE A 261 19.37 11.65 4.27
N ASP A 262 19.54 12.63 3.40
CA ASP A 262 20.81 12.93 2.75
C ASP A 262 21.41 14.24 3.31
N ASP A 263 22.44 14.78 2.67
CA ASP A 263 23.04 16.06 3.08
C ASP A 263 22.30 17.30 2.55
N GLU A 264 21.40 17.12 1.58
CA GLU A 264 20.66 18.21 0.92
C GLU A 264 19.14 18.02 0.94
N SER A 265 18.64 16.80 1.13
CA SER A 265 17.19 16.54 1.17
C SER A 265 16.81 15.41 2.13
N CYS A 266 15.52 15.40 2.50
CA CYS A 266 14.91 14.38 3.33
C CYS A 266 13.58 13.97 2.71
N LEU A 267 13.37 12.67 2.63
CA LEU A 267 12.09 12.08 2.25
C LEU A 267 11.39 11.53 3.49
N VAL A 268 10.16 11.96 3.68
CA VAL A 268 9.27 11.51 4.75
C VAL A 268 8.04 10.90 4.11
N ALA A 269 7.52 9.82 4.68
CA ALA A 269 6.27 9.22 4.24
C ALA A 269 5.38 8.88 5.43
N PHE A 270 4.07 8.93 5.23
CA PHE A 270 3.09 8.49 6.22
C PHE A 270 1.78 8.07 5.57
N GLU A 271 1.00 7.29 6.32
CA GLU A 271 -0.40 7.00 6.02
C GLU A 271 -1.29 7.92 6.88
N VAL A 272 -2.30 8.53 6.27
CA VAL A 272 -3.26 9.40 6.97
C VAL A 272 -4.69 9.09 6.56
N ALA A 273 -5.57 9.00 7.55
CA ALA A 273 -7.00 8.88 7.32
C ALA A 273 -7.61 10.25 7.00
N VAL A 274 -8.39 10.32 5.93
CA VAL A 274 -9.09 11.53 5.51
C VAL A 274 -10.59 11.29 5.60
N LEU A 275 -11.25 12.10 6.40
CA LEU A 275 -12.71 12.15 6.49
C LEU A 275 -13.23 13.11 5.44
N TYR A 276 -14.20 12.65 4.66
CA TYR A 276 -14.78 13.41 3.56
C TYR A 276 -16.28 13.17 3.48
N GLU A 277 -16.98 14.14 2.90
CA GLU A 277 -18.39 14.10 2.59
C GLU A 277 -18.54 13.95 1.08
N VAL A 278 -19.45 13.08 0.65
CA VAL A 278 -19.85 12.96 -0.76
C VAL A 278 -21.35 13.07 -0.92
N GLN A 279 -21.74 13.76 -1.98
CA GLN A 279 -23.10 13.77 -2.47
C GLN A 279 -23.14 13.01 -3.79
N VAL A 280 -23.99 11.98 -3.83
CA VAL A 280 -24.23 11.15 -4.99
C VAL A 280 -25.67 11.37 -5.45
N GLU A 281 -25.84 11.69 -6.72
CA GLU A 281 -27.15 11.87 -7.34
C GLU A 281 -27.40 10.73 -8.34
N GLY A 282 -28.53 10.07 -8.19
CA GLY A 282 -28.94 8.99 -9.07
C GLY A 282 -30.45 8.93 -9.31
N PRO A 283 -30.92 7.99 -10.14
CA PRO A 283 -32.34 7.77 -10.36
C PRO A 283 -33.05 7.37 -9.06
N ASP A 284 -34.25 7.91 -8.81
CA ASP A 284 -35.11 7.50 -7.69
C ASP A 284 -35.84 6.20 -8.03
N PHE A 285 -35.20 5.05 -7.79
CA PHE A 285 -35.79 3.74 -8.01
C PHE A 285 -36.82 3.38 -6.93
N ILE A 286 -36.72 3.94 -5.72
CA ILE A 286 -37.68 3.77 -4.64
C ILE A 286 -39.09 4.20 -5.08
N ASN A 287 -39.20 5.36 -5.73
CA ASN A 287 -40.46 5.88 -6.27
C ASN A 287 -40.67 5.49 -7.74
N GLY A 288 -39.81 4.62 -8.29
CA GLY A 288 -39.88 4.13 -9.65
C GLY A 288 -41.15 3.32 -9.94
N ILE A 289 -41.70 3.48 -11.15
CA ILE A 289 -42.87 2.73 -11.61
C ILE A 289 -42.40 1.58 -12.50
N TYR A 290 -42.71 0.35 -12.11
CA TYR A 290 -42.39 -0.81 -12.93
C TYR A 290 -43.35 -0.94 -14.11
N ASP A 291 -42.84 -0.79 -15.33
CA ASP A 291 -43.60 -1.02 -16.55
C ASP A 291 -43.45 -2.47 -17.01
N ARG A 292 -44.58 -3.19 -17.00
CA ARG A 292 -44.64 -4.61 -17.39
C ARG A 292 -44.50 -4.81 -18.89
N GLU A 293 -44.82 -3.82 -19.72
CA GLU A 293 -44.71 -3.95 -21.18
C GLU A 293 -43.25 -3.89 -21.65
N SER A 294 -42.45 -2.99 -21.08
CA SER A 294 -41.00 -2.89 -21.35
C SER A 294 -40.14 -3.79 -20.47
N GLY A 295 -40.67 -4.27 -19.33
CA GLY A 295 -39.92 -5.07 -18.36
C GLY A 295 -38.83 -4.26 -17.64
N ARG A 296 -39.03 -2.94 -17.49
CA ARG A 296 -38.07 -2.00 -16.91
C ARG A 296 -38.71 -1.16 -15.82
N LEU A 297 -37.90 -0.77 -14.84
CA LEU A 297 -38.27 0.25 -13.85
C LEU A 297 -38.07 1.62 -14.49
N ILE A 298 -39.11 2.46 -14.48
CA ILE A 298 -39.06 3.83 -15.01
C ILE A 298 -39.05 4.79 -13.83
N THR A 299 -38.03 5.63 -13.77
CA THR A 299 -37.90 6.73 -12.82
C THR A 299 -38.12 8.05 -13.53
N PHE A 300 -38.74 9.02 -12.85
CA PHE A 300 -38.99 10.36 -13.39
C PHE A 300 -38.20 11.45 -12.67
N ASP A 301 -37.80 11.16 -11.43
CA ASP A 301 -37.08 12.07 -10.55
C ASP A 301 -35.71 11.47 -10.21
N ARG A 302 -34.83 12.34 -9.69
CA ARG A 302 -33.51 11.99 -9.18
C ARG A 302 -33.50 12.25 -7.69
N THR A 303 -32.77 11.42 -6.96
CA THR A 303 -32.56 11.61 -5.51
C THR A 303 -31.08 11.79 -5.22
N VAL A 304 -30.78 12.50 -4.14
CA VAL A 304 -29.42 12.79 -3.68
C VAL A 304 -29.21 12.11 -2.34
N ARG A 305 -28.09 11.40 -2.23
CA ARG A 305 -27.59 10.80 -1.00
C ARG A 305 -26.34 11.54 -0.57
N GLU A 306 -26.23 11.81 0.72
CA GLU A 306 -25.07 12.44 1.35
C GLU A 306 -24.51 11.48 2.39
N GLU A 307 -23.22 11.17 2.30
CA GLU A 307 -22.55 10.27 3.24
C GLU A 307 -21.18 10.82 3.63
N GLU A 308 -20.87 10.66 4.92
CA GLU A 308 -19.53 10.89 5.46
C GLU A 308 -18.77 9.55 5.46
N GLN A 309 -17.61 9.53 4.82
CA GLN A 309 -16.77 8.34 4.71
C GLN A 309 -15.33 8.70 5.05
N ALA A 310 -14.52 7.68 5.32
CA ALA A 310 -13.09 7.83 5.56
C ALA A 310 -12.30 6.87 4.69
N PHE A 311 -11.16 7.32 4.19
CA PHE A 311 -10.20 6.51 3.46
C PHE A 311 -8.78 6.85 3.89
N GLU A 312 -7.87 5.91 3.72
CA GLU A 312 -6.45 6.11 4.02
C GLU A 312 -5.70 6.45 2.74
N VAL A 313 -4.86 7.48 2.81
CA VAL A 313 -3.95 7.87 1.73
C VAL A 313 -2.51 7.81 2.21
N LYS A 314 -1.61 7.48 1.28
CA LYS A 314 -0.16 7.61 1.49
C LYS A 314 0.29 8.97 1.04
N VAL A 315 1.07 9.64 1.87
CA VAL A 315 1.62 10.96 1.58
C VAL A 315 3.14 10.88 1.63
N GLU A 316 3.79 11.44 0.63
CA GLU A 316 5.23 11.68 0.63
C GLU A 316 5.48 13.18 0.80
N VAL A 317 6.40 13.54 1.69
CA VAL A 317 6.88 14.90 1.90
C VAL A 317 8.37 14.93 1.62
N GLU A 318 8.76 15.69 0.61
CA GLU A 318 10.15 15.93 0.24
C GLU A 318 10.58 17.31 0.77
N LEU A 319 11.62 17.31 1.59
CA LEU A 319 12.17 18.50 2.24
C LEU A 319 13.57 18.76 1.72
N ASP A 320 13.79 19.91 1.10
CA ASP A 320 15.13 20.35 0.70
C ASP A 320 15.71 21.29 1.76
N PHE A 321 16.98 21.12 2.10
CA PHE A 321 17.65 21.95 3.10
C PHE A 321 19.01 22.47 2.67
N GLU A 322 19.32 23.66 3.18
CA GLU A 322 20.64 24.27 3.12
C GLU A 322 21.25 24.34 4.52
N LEU A 323 22.56 24.06 4.60
CA LEU A 323 23.36 24.29 5.80
C LEU A 323 23.70 25.79 5.90
N GLN A 324 23.02 26.50 6.80
CA GLN A 324 23.37 27.89 7.18
C GLN A 324 23.74 27.95 8.66
N ASP A 325 24.93 28.46 8.95
CA ASP A 325 25.45 28.66 10.33
C ASP A 325 25.42 27.38 11.21
N GLY A 326 25.61 26.21 10.60
CA GLY A 326 25.59 24.92 11.30
C GLY A 326 24.18 24.45 11.71
N LYS A 327 23.13 25.07 11.16
CA LYS A 327 21.74 24.64 11.31
C LYS A 327 21.15 24.32 9.94
N PHE A 328 20.32 23.27 9.91
CA PHE A 328 19.52 22.94 8.74
C PHE A 328 18.41 23.98 8.59
N LYS A 329 18.36 24.61 7.42
CA LYS A 329 17.26 25.49 7.05
C LYS A 329 16.54 24.85 5.87
N ILE A 330 15.28 24.49 6.08
CA ILE A 330 14.43 23.97 5.02
C ILE A 330 14.14 25.12 4.05
N VAL A 331 14.42 24.86 2.78
CA VAL A 331 14.31 25.80 1.66
C VAL A 331 13.01 25.57 0.90
N ASP A 332 12.64 24.30 0.72
CA ASP A 332 11.44 23.90 0.01
C ASP A 332 10.78 22.68 0.68
N MET A 333 9.48 22.56 0.48
CA MET A 333 8.66 21.44 0.97
C MET A 333 7.64 21.09 -0.10
N GLU A 334 7.78 19.90 -0.68
CA GLU A 334 6.83 19.33 -1.62
C GLU A 334 6.03 18.24 -0.92
N VAL A 335 4.70 18.35 -0.95
CA VAL A 335 3.77 17.35 -0.40
C VAL A 335 3.07 16.68 -1.58
N VAL A 336 3.06 15.35 -1.62
CA VAL A 336 2.43 14.57 -2.69
C VAL A 336 1.54 13.49 -2.09
N VAL A 337 0.25 13.51 -2.42
CA VAL A 337 -0.67 12.43 -2.06
C VAL A 337 -0.62 11.35 -3.16
N LEU A 338 -0.17 10.16 -2.81
CA LEU A 338 -0.04 9.05 -3.75
C LEU A 338 -1.40 8.44 -4.09
N GLY A 339 -1.55 7.98 -5.33
CA GLY A 339 -2.73 7.24 -5.77
C GLY A 339 -3.93 8.08 -6.22
N LEU A 340 -3.91 9.41 -6.08
CA LEU A 340 -5.05 10.25 -6.50
C LEU A 340 -5.32 10.23 -8.02
N ASN A 341 -4.32 9.92 -8.84
CA ASN A 341 -4.47 9.87 -10.31
C ASN A 341 -5.46 8.82 -10.82
N SER A 342 -5.80 7.80 -10.02
CA SER A 342 -6.83 6.82 -10.38
C SER A 342 -8.26 7.27 -10.07
N GLY A 343 -8.42 8.43 -9.41
CA GLY A 343 -9.67 8.85 -8.79
C GLY A 343 -9.93 8.13 -7.46
N VAL A 344 -10.83 8.69 -6.67
CA VAL A 344 -11.30 8.14 -5.40
C VAL A 344 -12.62 7.42 -5.62
N GLU A 345 -12.64 6.12 -5.31
CA GLU A 345 -13.82 5.27 -5.40
C GLU A 345 -14.68 5.42 -4.16
N VAL A 346 -15.97 5.68 -4.37
CA VAL A 346 -16.99 5.69 -3.29
C VAL A 346 -18.08 4.69 -3.60
N ALA A 347 -18.70 4.12 -2.57
CA ALA A 347 -19.80 3.16 -2.74
C ALA A 347 -21.04 3.64 -1.99
N VAL A 348 -21.75 4.60 -2.58
CA VAL A 348 -22.99 5.17 -2.03
C VAL A 348 -24.19 4.55 -2.76
N GLU A 349 -25.02 3.83 -2.00
CA GLU A 349 -26.25 3.22 -2.48
C GLU A 349 -27.45 4.17 -2.29
N GLU A 350 -28.53 3.92 -3.03
CA GLU A 350 -29.79 4.67 -2.86
C GLU A 350 -30.41 4.46 -1.46
N GLU A 351 -30.30 3.23 -0.93
CA GLU A 351 -30.74 2.87 0.42
C GLU A 351 -29.53 2.55 1.31
N GLU A 352 -29.56 3.04 2.56
CA GLU A 352 -28.64 2.57 3.59
C GLU A 352 -28.88 1.07 3.82
N PHE A 353 -27.81 0.27 3.79
CA PHE A 353 -27.89 -1.14 4.12
C PHE A 353 -28.33 -1.31 5.59
N ILE A 354 -29.61 -1.57 5.82
CA ILE A 354 -30.13 -1.97 7.13
C ILE A 354 -30.03 -3.50 7.20
N ASP A 355 -29.13 -4.05 8.03
CA ASP A 355 -29.09 -5.51 8.25
C ASP A 355 -30.45 -5.97 8.78
N PRO A 356 -31.18 -6.84 8.05
CA PRO A 356 -32.50 -7.32 8.47
C PRO A 356 -32.47 -8.20 9.74
N ARG A 357 -31.30 -8.38 10.37
CA ARG A 357 -31.11 -9.09 11.64
C ARG A 357 -30.90 -8.18 12.87
N MET A 358 -30.92 -6.85 12.71
CA MET A 358 -30.93 -5.91 13.84
C MET A 358 -32.34 -5.60 14.37
#